data_AF-A0A1C2GQL2-F1
#
_entry.id   AF-A0A1C2GQL2-F1
#
_cell.length_a   1.000
_cell.length_b   1.000
_cell.length_c   1.000
_cell.angle_alpha   90.00
_cell.angle_beta   90.00
_cell.angle_gamma   90.00
#
_symmetry.space_group_name_H-M   'P 1'
#
loop_
_entity.id
_entity.type
_entity.pdbx_description
1 polymer ?
#
loop_
_entity_poly.entity_id
_entity_poly.type
_entity_poly.pdbx_seq_one_letter_code
_entity_poly.pdbx_strand_id
1 'polypeptide(L)' 'MNTDETIACYCFNPQCTNSIYKYKSTAITYLSLEKALTTNVRCSKCGSLLKSKIDLEIEDQIREVLANAC' A
#
# COMPACT_ATOMS: atom_id res chain seq x y z
N MET A 1 -19.68 -5.69 13.44
CA MET A 1 -18.48 -5.23 12.71
C MET A 1 -18.74 -5.52 11.24
N ASN A 2 -18.80 -4.50 10.38
CA ASN A 2 -19.02 -4.71 8.94
C ASN A 2 -17.77 -5.39 8.36
N THR A 3 -17.91 -6.66 7.99
CA THR A 3 -16.85 -7.51 7.43
C THR A 3 -16.52 -7.22 5.97
N ASP A 4 -17.17 -6.22 5.35
CA ASP A 4 -17.01 -5.87 3.94
C ASP A 4 -16.15 -4.61 3.70
N GLU A 5 -15.36 -4.19 4.69
CA GLU A 5 -14.42 -3.07 4.48
C GLU A 5 -13.30 -3.50 3.53
N THR A 6 -13.39 -2.99 2.30
CA THR A 6 -12.31 -3.07 1.32
C THR A 6 -11.41 -1.85 1.41
N ILE A 7 -10.10 -2.06 1.37
CA ILE A 7 -9.09 -1.01 1.34
C ILE A 7 -8.41 -0.95 -0.04
N ALA A 8 -8.15 0.27 -0.49
CA ALA A 8 -7.42 0.52 -1.72
C ALA A 8 -5.92 0.37 -1.50
N CYS A 9 -5.27 -0.42 -2.35
CA CYS A 9 -3.85 -0.68 -2.37
C CYS A 9 -3.24 -0.21 -3.71
N TYR A 10 -2.06 0.39 -3.64
CA TYR A 10 -1.41 1.07 -4.76
C TYR A 10 0.04 0.64 -4.94
N CYS A 11 0.56 0.79 -6.16
CA CYS A 11 1.97 0.58 -6.46
C CYS A 11 2.76 1.87 -6.22
N PHE A 12 3.74 1.82 -5.30
CA PHE A 12 4.62 2.95 -4.99
C PHE A 12 5.98 2.87 -5.70
N ASN A 13 6.14 2.03 -6.73
CA ASN A 13 7.37 1.99 -7.52
C ASN A 13 7.35 3.10 -8.60
N PRO A 14 8.20 4.16 -8.52
CA PRO A 14 8.16 5.29 -9.45
C PRO A 14 8.40 4.95 -10.92
N GLN A 15 9.06 3.81 -11.17
CA GLN A 15 9.37 3.32 -12.51
C GLN A 15 8.23 2.49 -13.12
N CYS A 16 7.19 2.16 -12.35
CA CYS A 16 6.06 1.38 -12.84
C CYS A 16 5.01 2.28 -13.50
N THR A 17 4.45 1.83 -14.62
CA THR A 17 3.34 2.50 -15.31
C THR A 17 2.07 2.54 -14.47
N ASN A 18 1.86 1.54 -13.62
CA ASN A 18 0.70 1.45 -12.72
C ASN A 18 0.92 2.17 -11.38
N SER A 19 2.05 2.87 -11.24
CA SER A 19 2.36 3.55 -9.99
C SER A 19 1.39 4.68 -9.69
N ILE A 20 1.14 4.93 -8.41
CA ILE A 20 0.40 6.11 -7.94
C ILE A 20 1.02 7.42 -8.42
N TYR A 21 2.32 7.44 -8.71
CA TYR A 21 3.03 8.60 -9.26
C TYR A 21 2.74 8.84 -10.76
N LYS A 22 2.03 7.93 -11.43
CA LYS A 22 1.62 8.05 -12.83
C LYS A 22 0.10 8.29 -12.88
N TYR A 23 -0.34 9.47 -12.43
CA TYR A 23 -1.75 9.86 -12.25
C TYR A 23 -2.76 9.42 -13.34
N LYS A 24 -2.34 9.32 -14.62
CA LYS A 24 -3.23 8.88 -15.72
C LYS A 24 -3.37 7.37 -15.86
N SER A 25 -2.44 6.59 -15.31
CA SER A 25 -2.35 5.14 -15.48
C SER A 25 -2.24 4.39 -14.15
N THR A 26 -2.40 5.07 -13.01
CA THR A 26 -2.46 4.47 -11.69
C THR A 26 -3.49 3.34 -11.67
N ALA A 27 -3.06 2.14 -11.27
CA ALA A 27 -3.96 1.03 -11.05
C ALA A 27 -4.26 0.89 -9.56
N ILE A 28 -5.54 0.75 -9.22
CA ILE A 28 -6.02 0.55 -7.85
C ILE A 28 -6.41 -0.91 -7.68
N THR A 29 -5.95 -1.54 -6.60
CA THR A 29 -6.37 -2.89 -6.21
C THR A 29 -7.13 -2.80 -4.89
N TYR A 30 -8.38 -3.23 -4.89
CA TYR A 30 -9.19 -3.29 -3.68
C TYR A 30 -9.04 -4.68 -3.03
N LEU A 31 -8.69 -4.70 -1.75
CA LEU A 31 -8.54 -5.92 -0.95
C LEU A 31 -9.42 -5.81 0.29
N SER A 32 -9.86 -6.92 0.86
CA SER A 32 -10.41 -6.89 2.22
C SER A 32 -9.33 -6.43 3.20
N LEU A 33 -9.74 -5.82 4.31
CA LEU A 33 -8.82 -5.40 5.38
C LEU A 33 -7.90 -6.56 5.82
N GLU A 34 -8.47 -7.75 6.04
CA GLU A 34 -7.70 -8.94 6.42
C GLU A 34 -6.60 -9.26 5.40
N LYS A 35 -6.91 -9.26 4.10
CA LYS A 35 -5.92 -9.55 3.05
C LYS A 35 -4.85 -8.48 2.96
N ALA A 36 -5.22 -7.21 3.10
CA ALA A 36 -4.25 -6.11 3.06
C ALA A 36 -3.23 -6.19 4.20
N LEU A 37 -3.66 -6.64 5.39
CA LEU A 37 -2.78 -6.74 6.57
C LEU A 37 -1.97 -8.04 6.64
N THR A 38 -2.46 -9.14 6.05
CA THR A 38 -1.86 -10.47 6.21
C THR A 38 -1.13 -10.97 4.97
N THR A 39 -1.44 -10.42 3.79
CA THR A 39 -0.96 -10.95 2.50
C THR A 39 -0.10 -9.95 1.75
N ASN A 40 1.08 -10.40 1.33
CA ASN A 40 1.96 -9.65 0.44
C ASN A 40 1.43 -9.63 -1.00
N VAL A 41 0.51 -8.70 -1.30
CA VAL A 41 -0.02 -8.53 -2.64
C VAL A 41 0.94 -7.71 -3.51
N ARG A 42 1.16 -8.14 -4.75
CA ARG A 42 2.14 -7.54 -5.67
C ARG A 42 1.46 -6.90 -6.87
N CYS A 43 2.05 -5.82 -7.37
CA CYS A 43 1.65 -5.15 -8.59
C CYS A 43 1.82 -6.10 -9.78
N SER A 44 0.75 -6.28 -10.55
CA SER A 44 0.74 -7.17 -11.73
C SER A 44 1.66 -6.72 -12.88
N LYS A 45 2.16 -5.47 -12.87
CA LYS A 45 3.05 -4.93 -13.91
C LYS A 45 4.53 -4.99 -13.57
N CYS A 46 4.92 -4.69 -12.33
CA CYS A 46 6.32 -4.59 -11.93
C CYS A 46 6.72 -5.54 -10.80
N GLY A 47 5.78 -6.29 -10.22
CA GLY A 47 6.05 -7.23 -9.12
C GLY A 47 6.35 -6.57 -7.76
N SER A 48 6.42 -5.24 -7.68
CA SER A 48 6.58 -4.50 -6.42
C SER A 48 5.39 -4.72 -5.49
N LEU A 49 5.63 -4.71 -4.18
CA LEU A 49 4.55 -4.80 -3.19
C LEU A 49 3.59 -3.63 -3.34
N LEU A 50 2.29 -3.93 -3.30
CA LEU A 50 1.27 -2.92 -3.15
C LEU A 50 1.21 -2.49 -1.69
N LYS A 51 0.95 -1.20 -1.47
CA LYS A 51 0.76 -0.64 -0.13
C LYS A 51 -0.60 0.04 -0.05
N SER A 52 -1.28 -0.17 1.06
CA SER A 52 -2.51 0.50 1.47
C SER A 52 -2.20 1.77 2.26
N LYS A 53 -3.25 2.53 2.62
CA LYS A 53 -3.09 3.67 3.54
C LYS A 53 -2.55 3.22 4.91
N ILE A 54 -2.96 2.04 5.39
CA ILE A 54 -2.54 1.52 6.70
C ILE A 54 -1.03 1.23 6.70
N ASP A 55 -0.49 0.67 5.61
CA ASP A 55 0.94 0.43 5.49
C ASP A 55 1.75 1.74 5.61
N LEU A 56 1.26 2.83 5.02
CA LEU A 56 1.90 4.13 5.10
C LEU A 56 1.83 4.72 6.52
N GLU A 57 0.69 4.59 7.19
CA GLU A 57 0.52 5.03 8.59
C GLU A 57 1.44 4.26 9.54
N ILE A 58 1.63 2.96 9.31
CA ILE A 58 2.58 2.13 10.07
C ILE A 58 4.02 2.58 9.80
N GLU A 59 4.40 2.79 8.53
CA GLU A 59 5.74 3.26 8.16
C GLU A 59 6.08 4.62 8.78
N ASP A 60 5.09 5.52 8.88
CA ASP A 60 5.26 6.84 9.49
C ASP A 60 5.44 6.74 11.00
N GLN A 61 4.59 5.96 11.68
CA GLN A 61 4.74 5.70 13.13
C GLN A 61 6.07 5.05 13.48
N ILE A 62 6.53 4.08 12.68
CA ILE A 62 7.86 3.46 12.87
C ILE A 62 8.96 4.53 12.72
N ARG A 63 8.85 5.42 11.73
CA ARG A 63 9.83 6.49 11.54
C ARG A 63 9.86 7.45 12.73
N GLU A 64 8.70 7.84 13.26
CA GLU A 64 8.61 8.71 14.44
C GLU A 64 9.27 8.06 15.67
N VAL A 65 8.98 6.77 15.92
CA VAL A 65 9.58 6.02 17.04
C VAL A 65 11.11 5.97 16.89
N LEU A 66 11.60 5.68 15.68
CA LEU A 66 13.04 5.60 15.42
C LEU A 66 13.73 6.97 15.49
N ALA A 67 13.07 8.05 15.04
CA ALA A 67 13.61 9.40 15.12
C ALA A 67 13.75 9.89 16.57
N ASN A 68 12.83 9.48 17.45
CA ASN A 68 12.85 9.82 18.87
C ASN A 68 13.71 8.89 19.74
N ALA A 69 14.27 7.82 19.15
CA ALA A 69 15.16 6.88 19.84
C ALA A 69 16.65 7.29 19.81
N CYS A 70 16.96 8.47 19.24
CA CYS A 70 18.30 9.06 19.16
C CYS A 70 18.47 10.21 20.18
#